data_AF-A0A7J7P5F7-F1
#
_entry.id   AF-A0A7J7P5F7-F1
#
_cell.length_a   1.000
_cell.length_b   1.000
_cell.length_c   1.000
_cell.angle_alpha   90.00
_cell.angle_beta   90.00
_cell.angle_gamma   90.00
#
_symmetry.space_group_name_H-M   'P 1'
#
loop_
_entity.id
_entity.type
_entity.pdbx_description
1 polymer ?
#
loop_
_entity_poly.entity_id
_entity_poly.type
_entity_poly.pdbx_seq_one_letter_code
_entity_poly.pdbx_strand_id
1 'polypeptide(L)'
;MLPTGLKETQIRDSSNQKVHPQPMEETANQNPENPEGLVSKIFTNISSLKSAYIQLQGAHTPYDPDKIEAADKLVIAELKNLSELKHCYRENNPKLTSASPQDSRLVAEIQEQQNLLKTYEVMVKKFQSQLQTKDSEISQLQQKIQESCQKQVKLEKKLKLRGLSAKESGELEDKNEFFSVELTPDFFTSVVDDAYKAIHDFSKPLINMMKAAGWDLDAAANSVEPSVVYAKRAHKKYAFESLICKRMFSGFQEESFSVKSDNLPVSKEGFFHQYLAIRTMEPLDIVSQNPDSIFGQFCRSKYLVVVHPKMEASFFENLDQRNYVMGGGHPRTPFYQAFLKLAKSIWLLHRLAYSFDPKVRVFQFNPGSEFSEVYMESVVKNAVVDEGDQNPKVGLMVMPGFQIGGTVIQCRVYLSGMKCID
;
A
#
# COMPACT_ATOMS: atom_id res chain seq x y z
N MET A 1 24.18 -68.45 9.88
CA MET A 1 23.40 -69.55 9.29
C MET A 1 22.03 -69.00 8.89
N LEU A 2 21.77 -68.84 7.59
CA LEU A 2 20.46 -69.06 6.96
C LEU A 2 20.32 -70.59 6.73
N PRO A 3 19.15 -71.18 6.35
CA PRO A 3 17.90 -70.62 5.79
C PRO A 3 16.63 -71.10 6.58
N THR A 4 15.37 -70.68 6.33
CA THR A 4 14.44 -71.02 5.22
C THR A 4 13.11 -70.28 5.55
N GLY A 5 12.45 -69.43 4.75
CA GLY A 5 11.72 -69.62 3.46
C GLY A 5 10.39 -70.38 3.69
N LEU A 6 9.15 -69.99 3.31
CA LEU A 6 8.50 -69.03 2.37
C LEU A 6 6.99 -68.91 2.76
N LYS A 7 6.37 -67.70 2.79
CA LYS A 7 5.33 -67.11 1.86
C LYS A 7 4.10 -67.99 1.58
N GLU A 8 2.85 -67.55 1.83
CA GLU A 8 2.00 -66.55 1.11
C GLU A 8 0.79 -66.18 2.03
N THR A 9 0.06 -65.05 1.99
CA THR A 9 -0.28 -64.12 0.89
C THR A 9 -0.64 -62.73 1.47
N GLN A 10 -0.31 -61.68 0.72
CA GLN A 10 -0.70 -60.27 0.94
C GLN A 10 -2.20 -60.03 0.73
N ILE A 11 -2.74 -58.96 1.32
CA ILE A 11 -3.24 -57.75 0.60
C ILE A 11 -3.46 -56.62 1.62
N ARG A 12 -2.71 -55.51 1.38
CA ARG A 12 -2.98 -54.06 1.55
C ARG A 12 -3.96 -53.58 2.64
N ASP A 13 -3.71 -52.50 3.38
CA ASP A 13 -2.97 -51.28 3.03
C ASP A 13 -2.41 -50.55 4.28
N SER A 14 -1.11 -50.26 4.21
CA SER A 14 -0.46 -48.96 4.38
C SER A 14 -0.81 -47.99 5.53
N SER A 15 0.25 -47.73 6.30
CA SER A 15 0.71 -46.47 6.92
C SER A 15 0.15 -46.00 8.28
N ASN A 16 0.97 -46.33 9.29
CA ASN A 16 1.07 -45.74 10.63
C ASN A 16 1.58 -44.29 10.65
N GLN A 17 1.41 -43.68 11.83
CA GLN A 17 2.20 -42.64 12.52
C GLN A 17 1.57 -41.23 12.52
N LYS A 18 1.16 -40.61 13.63
CA LYS A 18 1.43 -40.78 15.08
C LYS A 18 0.15 -40.46 15.88
N VAL A 19 -0.31 -41.38 16.72
CA VAL A 19 -1.31 -41.11 17.77
C VAL A 19 -0.55 -40.90 19.07
N HIS A 20 -0.55 -39.67 19.59
CA HIS A 20 -0.23 -39.41 20.99
C HIS A 20 -1.46 -39.76 21.85
N PRO A 21 -1.29 -40.27 23.08
CA PRO A 21 -2.39 -40.84 23.85
C PRO A 21 -3.47 -39.80 24.17
N GLN A 22 -4.73 -40.12 23.82
CA GLN A 22 -5.91 -39.45 24.36
C GLN A 22 -5.96 -39.65 25.89
N PRO A 23 -6.17 -38.59 26.68
CA PRO A 23 -6.76 -38.72 28.00
C PRO A 23 -8.24 -39.07 27.82
N MET A 24 -8.64 -40.10 28.54
CA MET A 24 -9.99 -40.63 28.74
C MET A 24 -11.07 -39.54 28.71
N GLU A 25 -12.11 -39.77 27.91
CA GLU A 25 -13.38 -39.05 27.99
C GLU A 25 -13.93 -39.18 29.41
N GLU A 26 -13.81 -38.11 30.20
CA GLU A 26 -14.79 -37.86 31.25
C GLU A 26 -16.07 -37.42 30.55
N THR A 27 -16.98 -38.37 30.38
CA THR A 27 -18.39 -38.11 30.11
C THR A 27 -18.96 -37.22 31.21
N ALA A 28 -18.80 -35.90 31.05
CA ALA A 28 -19.54 -34.91 31.80
C ALA A 28 -20.99 -35.00 31.34
N ASN A 29 -21.78 -35.78 32.08
CA ASN A 29 -23.23 -35.79 32.02
C ASN A 29 -23.75 -34.35 31.97
N GLN A 30 -24.23 -33.93 30.81
CA GLN A 30 -25.03 -32.71 30.66
C GLN A 30 -26.36 -32.96 31.38
N ASN A 31 -26.40 -32.63 32.68
CA ASN A 31 -27.68 -32.41 33.34
C ASN A 31 -28.38 -31.24 32.63
N PRO A 32 -29.68 -31.34 32.31
CA PRO A 32 -30.44 -30.18 31.86
C PRO A 32 -30.32 -29.11 32.95
N GLU A 33 -29.90 -27.89 32.58
CA GLU A 33 -29.70 -26.79 33.53
C GLU A 33 -30.91 -26.70 34.46
N ASN A 34 -30.71 -26.93 35.76
CA ASN A 34 -31.77 -26.88 36.76
C ASN A 34 -32.45 -25.50 36.66
N PRO A 35 -33.77 -25.40 36.39
CA PRO A 35 -34.47 -24.12 36.24
C PRO A 35 -34.24 -23.17 37.42
N GLU A 36 -34.05 -23.70 38.62
CA GLU A 36 -33.72 -22.92 39.83
C GLU A 36 -32.35 -22.23 39.76
N GLY A 37 -31.37 -22.85 39.09
CA GLY A 37 -30.03 -22.28 38.89
C GLY A 37 -30.05 -21.10 37.92
N LEU A 38 -30.85 -21.18 36.85
CA LEU A 38 -31.02 -20.09 35.90
C LEU A 38 -31.76 -18.90 36.51
N VAL A 39 -32.81 -19.17 37.30
CA VAL A 39 -33.53 -18.15 38.08
C VAL A 39 -32.60 -17.46 39.07
N SER A 40 -31.76 -18.21 39.77
CA SER A 40 -30.76 -17.66 40.70
C SER A 40 -29.76 -16.72 39.99
N LYS A 41 -29.23 -17.13 38.83
CA LYS A 41 -28.33 -16.30 38.01
C LYS A 41 -29.00 -14.98 37.58
N ILE A 42 -30.27 -15.02 37.18
CA ILE A 42 -31.04 -13.81 36.82
C ILE A 42 -31.19 -12.87 38.02
N PHE A 43 -31.57 -13.38 39.19
CA PHE A 43 -31.73 -12.54 40.38
C PHE A 43 -30.39 -11.95 40.87
N THR A 44 -29.29 -12.70 40.77
CA THR A 44 -27.96 -12.17 41.06
C THR A 44 -27.59 -11.05 40.09
N ASN A 45 -27.77 -11.25 38.78
CA ASN A 45 -27.50 -10.21 37.78
C ASN A 45 -28.36 -8.96 37.98
N ILE A 46 -29.66 -9.10 38.29
CA ILE A 46 -30.54 -7.97 38.64
C ILE A 46 -30.02 -7.23 39.88
N SER A 47 -29.52 -7.95 40.89
CA SER A 47 -28.97 -7.35 42.10
C SER A 47 -27.67 -6.59 41.81
N SER A 48 -26.78 -7.16 40.98
CA SER A 48 -25.57 -6.49 40.48
C SER A 48 -25.91 -5.25 39.65
N LEU A 49 -26.89 -5.33 38.75
CA LEU A 49 -27.36 -4.20 37.94
C LEU A 49 -27.93 -3.07 38.81
N LYS A 50 -28.70 -3.40 39.85
CA LYS A 50 -29.19 -2.41 40.83
C LYS A 50 -28.04 -1.72 41.56
N SER A 51 -27.03 -2.47 41.99
CA SER A 51 -25.84 -1.90 42.63
C SER A 51 -25.09 -0.95 41.69
N ALA A 52 -24.85 -1.38 40.44
CA ALA A 52 -24.21 -0.56 39.41
C ALA A 52 -25.00 0.72 39.12
N TYR A 53 -26.33 0.63 39.08
CA TYR A 53 -27.21 1.78 38.88
C TYR A 53 -27.17 2.76 40.07
N ILE A 54 -27.13 2.27 41.32
CA ILE A 54 -26.96 3.11 42.51
C ILE A 54 -25.60 3.82 42.47
N GLN A 55 -24.53 3.13 42.05
CA GLN A 55 -23.21 3.75 41.88
C GLN A 55 -23.24 4.85 40.81
N LEU A 56 -23.95 4.63 39.69
CA LEU A 56 -24.15 5.63 38.65
C LEU A 56 -24.89 6.87 39.18
N GLN A 57 -25.99 6.66 39.93
CA GLN A 57 -26.73 7.74 40.58
C GLN A 57 -25.87 8.51 41.60
N GLY A 58 -25.08 7.80 42.41
CA GLY A 58 -24.17 8.41 43.38
C GLY A 58 -23.05 9.22 42.73
N ALA A 59 -22.59 8.82 41.55
CA ALA A 59 -21.57 9.55 40.78
C ALA A 59 -22.09 10.86 40.14
N HIS A 60 -23.41 11.04 40.06
CA HIS A 60 -24.01 12.28 39.60
C HIS A 60 -24.06 13.37 40.69
N THR A 61 -23.79 13.07 41.96
CA THR A 61 -23.84 14.08 43.05
C THR A 61 -22.83 13.78 44.17
N PRO A 62 -21.71 14.52 44.26
CA PRO A 62 -21.26 15.55 43.31
C PRO A 62 -20.87 14.95 41.95
N TYR A 63 -21.01 15.72 40.87
CA TYR A 63 -20.73 15.27 39.50
C TYR A 63 -19.26 14.84 39.35
N ASP A 64 -19.05 13.55 39.07
CA ASP A 64 -17.74 12.95 38.90
C ASP A 64 -17.72 12.14 37.60
N PRO A 65 -17.11 12.67 36.51
CA PRO A 65 -17.18 12.06 35.18
C PRO A 65 -16.50 10.68 35.13
N ASP A 66 -15.41 10.49 35.88
CA ASP A 66 -14.66 9.23 35.88
C ASP A 66 -15.47 8.13 36.59
N LYS A 67 -16.14 8.48 37.70
CA LYS A 67 -17.06 7.55 38.39
C LYS A 67 -18.32 7.27 37.58
N ILE A 68 -18.83 8.26 36.83
CA ILE A 68 -19.96 8.05 35.92
C ILE A 68 -19.58 7.05 34.83
N GLU A 69 -18.41 7.22 34.19
CA GLU A 69 -17.94 6.30 33.16
C GLU A 69 -17.70 4.88 33.71
N ALA A 70 -17.10 4.76 34.90
CA ALA A 70 -16.88 3.48 35.54
C ALA A 70 -18.19 2.76 35.88
N ALA A 71 -19.18 3.47 36.44
CA ALA A 71 -20.48 2.90 36.76
C ALA A 71 -21.31 2.56 35.50
N ASP A 72 -21.23 3.37 34.44
CA ASP A 72 -21.86 3.11 33.14
C ASP A 72 -21.33 1.80 32.52
N LYS A 73 -20.00 1.60 32.55
CA LYS A 73 -19.38 0.34 32.11
C LYS A 73 -19.90 -0.88 32.87
N LEU A 74 -20.11 -0.77 34.18
CA LEU A 74 -20.68 -1.85 34.99
C LEU A 74 -22.15 -2.13 34.63
N VAL A 75 -22.96 -1.09 34.43
CA VAL A 75 -24.36 -1.24 33.96
C VAL A 75 -24.41 -1.95 32.61
N ILE A 76 -23.56 -1.55 31.66
CA ILE A 76 -23.46 -2.18 30.34
C ILE A 76 -23.03 -3.65 30.46
N ALA A 77 -22.03 -3.95 31.31
CA ALA A 77 -21.56 -5.31 31.52
C ALA A 77 -22.67 -6.23 32.06
N GLU A 78 -23.45 -5.77 33.05
CA GLU A 78 -24.54 -6.58 33.59
C GLU A 78 -25.70 -6.76 32.60
N LEU A 79 -26.03 -5.74 31.79
CA LEU A 79 -27.02 -5.88 30.70
C LEU A 79 -26.55 -6.88 29.62
N LYS A 80 -25.24 -6.90 29.33
CA LYS A 80 -24.66 -7.86 28.39
C LYS A 80 -24.75 -9.29 28.94
N ASN A 81 -24.39 -9.50 30.20
CA ASN A 81 -24.52 -10.79 30.89
C ASN A 81 -25.98 -11.29 30.86
N LEU A 82 -26.96 -10.41 31.07
CA LEU A 82 -28.38 -10.77 30.98
C LEU A 82 -28.80 -11.17 29.56
N SER A 83 -28.25 -10.50 28.55
CA SER A 83 -28.47 -10.84 27.13
C SER A 83 -27.88 -12.21 26.78
N GLU A 84 -26.69 -12.52 27.28
CA GLU A 84 -26.04 -13.82 27.11
C GLU A 84 -26.83 -14.94 27.79
N LEU A 85 -27.29 -14.73 29.04
CA LEU A 85 -28.20 -15.65 29.75
C LEU A 85 -29.48 -15.92 28.95
N LYS A 86 -30.06 -14.87 28.36
CA LYS A 86 -31.23 -14.99 27.47
C LYS A 86 -30.93 -15.80 26.21
N HIS A 87 -29.75 -15.61 25.62
CA HIS A 87 -29.31 -16.35 24.44
C HIS A 87 -29.12 -17.84 24.74
N CYS A 88 -28.37 -18.17 25.80
CA CYS A 88 -28.14 -19.54 26.24
C CYS A 88 -29.46 -20.27 26.53
N TYR A 89 -30.42 -19.61 27.19
CA TYR A 89 -31.75 -20.19 27.41
C TYR A 89 -32.47 -20.51 26.09
N ARG A 90 -32.39 -19.63 25.08
CA ARG A 90 -33.00 -19.84 23.76
C ARG A 90 -32.32 -20.97 22.97
N GLU A 91 -31.00 -21.08 23.04
CA GLU A 91 -30.22 -22.14 22.37
C GLU A 91 -30.44 -23.52 23.00
N ASN A 92 -30.49 -23.59 24.33
CA ASN A 92 -30.69 -24.85 25.08
C ASN A 92 -32.15 -25.33 25.08
N ASN A 93 -33.09 -24.49 24.65
CA ASN A 93 -34.51 -24.84 24.50
C ASN A 93 -35.02 -24.54 23.07
N PRO A 94 -34.47 -25.19 22.03
CA PRO A 94 -34.94 -25.04 20.66
C PRO A 94 -36.32 -25.68 20.51
N LYS A 95 -37.27 -24.95 19.91
CA LYS A 95 -38.73 -25.24 19.99
C LYS A 95 -39.11 -26.66 19.52
N LEU A 96 -39.89 -27.39 20.32
CA LEU A 96 -40.85 -28.38 19.80
C LEU A 96 -42.06 -27.62 19.21
N THR A 97 -42.40 -27.95 17.97
CA THR A 97 -43.61 -27.51 17.29
C THR A 97 -44.84 -28.08 17.99
N SER A 98 -45.64 -27.25 18.67
CA SER A 98 -47.06 -27.53 18.91
C SER A 98 -47.91 -26.26 18.81
N ALA A 99 -49.12 -26.43 18.30
CA ALA A 99 -50.05 -25.39 17.92
C ALA A 99 -50.70 -24.71 19.13
N SER A 100 -50.57 -23.37 19.20
CA SER A 100 -51.28 -22.39 20.06
C SER A 100 -50.97 -22.42 21.58
N PRO A 101 -50.85 -21.25 22.27
CA PRO A 101 -51.07 -19.87 21.82
C PRO A 101 -49.75 -19.22 21.34
N GLN A 102 -49.60 -19.11 20.03
CA GLN A 102 -48.42 -18.49 19.38
C GLN A 102 -48.45 -16.95 19.46
N ASP A 103 -49.60 -16.36 19.79
CA ASP A 103 -49.84 -14.91 19.70
C ASP A 103 -49.11 -14.11 20.79
N SER A 104 -49.20 -14.52 22.08
CA SER A 104 -48.56 -13.78 23.18
C SER A 104 -47.03 -13.72 23.06
N ARG A 105 -46.42 -14.82 22.59
CA ARG A 105 -44.96 -14.92 22.45
C ARG A 105 -44.44 -14.12 21.25
N LEU A 106 -45.14 -14.19 20.11
CA LEU A 106 -44.79 -13.39 18.93
C LEU A 106 -44.95 -11.89 19.21
N VAL A 107 -46.00 -11.51 19.97
CA VAL A 107 -46.18 -10.11 20.42
C VAL A 107 -45.02 -9.64 21.28
N ALA A 108 -44.51 -10.47 22.21
CA ALA A 108 -43.34 -10.12 23.02
C ALA A 108 -42.06 -9.95 22.19
N GLU A 109 -41.87 -10.78 21.16
CA GLU A 109 -40.71 -10.70 20.25
C GLU A 109 -40.78 -9.50 19.31
N ILE A 110 -41.98 -9.18 18.79
CA ILE A 110 -42.23 -7.97 18.01
C ILE A 110 -41.99 -6.73 18.88
N GLN A 111 -42.47 -6.72 20.13
CA GLN A 111 -42.25 -5.62 21.06
C GLN A 111 -40.76 -5.40 21.37
N GLU A 112 -39.99 -6.47 21.49
CA GLU A 112 -38.54 -6.40 21.67
C GLU A 112 -37.85 -5.79 20.44
N GLN A 113 -38.18 -6.24 19.24
CA GLN A 113 -37.63 -5.68 18.00
C GLN A 113 -38.00 -4.20 17.82
N GLN A 114 -39.22 -3.81 18.18
CA GLN A 114 -39.65 -2.40 18.17
C GLN A 114 -38.85 -1.55 19.17
N ASN A 115 -38.57 -2.07 20.36
CA ASN A 115 -37.74 -1.37 21.34
C ASN A 115 -36.29 -1.22 20.84
N LEU A 116 -35.75 -2.25 20.18
CA LEU A 116 -34.43 -2.19 19.56
C LEU A 116 -34.36 -1.14 18.44
N LEU A 117 -35.39 -1.05 17.60
CA LEU A 117 -35.48 0.00 16.57
C LEU A 117 -35.48 1.40 17.18
N LYS A 118 -36.20 1.63 18.29
CA LYS A 118 -36.17 2.91 19.03
C LYS A 118 -34.76 3.22 19.55
N THR A 119 -34.02 2.22 20.05
CA THR A 119 -32.63 2.41 20.47
C THR A 119 -31.73 2.84 19.31
N TYR A 120 -31.86 2.18 18.15
CA TYR A 120 -31.10 2.58 16.95
C TYR A 120 -31.49 3.99 16.48
N GLU A 121 -32.77 4.37 16.55
CA GLU A 121 -33.21 5.72 16.20
C GLU A 121 -32.54 6.80 17.09
N VAL A 122 -32.48 6.58 18.40
CA VAL A 122 -31.79 7.48 19.34
C VAL A 122 -30.29 7.56 19.03
N MET A 123 -29.67 6.42 18.72
CA MET A 123 -28.25 6.36 18.36
C MET A 123 -27.95 7.12 17.06
N VAL A 124 -28.80 6.97 16.04
CA VAL A 124 -28.69 7.73 14.78
C VAL A 124 -28.80 9.23 15.04
N LYS A 125 -29.77 9.68 15.84
CA LYS A 125 -29.91 11.11 16.20
C LYS A 125 -28.67 11.63 16.94
N LYS A 126 -28.08 10.82 17.84
CA LYS A 126 -26.82 11.16 18.53
C LYS A 126 -25.65 11.28 17.57
N PHE A 127 -25.49 10.37 16.62
CA PHE A 127 -24.41 10.46 15.64
C PHE A 127 -24.59 11.63 14.68
N GLN A 128 -25.82 11.93 14.28
CA GLN A 128 -26.14 13.10 13.48
C GLN A 128 -25.77 14.41 14.20
N SER A 129 -26.07 14.54 15.50
CA SER A 129 -25.69 15.74 16.26
C SER A 129 -24.17 15.86 16.45
N GLN A 130 -23.46 14.75 16.63
CA GLN A 130 -22.00 14.72 16.69
C GLN A 130 -21.37 15.15 15.36
N LEU A 131 -21.88 14.66 14.23
CA LEU A 131 -21.44 15.08 12.90
C LEU A 131 -21.64 16.58 12.68
N GLN A 132 -22.84 17.10 12.97
CA GLN A 132 -23.12 18.55 12.85
C GLN A 132 -22.22 19.41 13.73
N THR A 133 -21.91 18.94 14.94
CA THR A 133 -20.98 19.64 15.85
C THR A 133 -19.57 19.68 15.25
N LYS A 134 -19.10 18.57 14.70
CA LYS A 134 -17.78 18.48 14.06
C LYS A 134 -17.71 19.30 12.77
N ASP A 135 -18.75 19.31 11.95
CA ASP A 135 -18.84 20.15 10.76
C ASP A 135 -18.80 21.65 11.12
N SER A 136 -19.45 22.03 12.23
CA SER A 136 -19.40 23.39 12.76
C SER A 136 -17.98 23.76 13.24
N GLU A 137 -17.29 22.85 13.92
CA GLU A 137 -15.90 23.02 14.35
C GLU A 137 -14.94 23.19 13.17
N ILE A 138 -15.10 22.37 12.12
CA ILE A 138 -14.33 22.47 10.88
C ILE A 138 -14.56 23.83 10.22
N SER A 139 -15.82 24.26 10.09
CA SER A 139 -16.17 25.56 9.50
C SER A 139 -15.52 26.73 10.26
N GLN A 140 -15.53 26.68 11.60
CA GLN A 140 -14.89 27.70 12.44
C GLN A 140 -13.37 27.73 12.28
N LEU A 141 -12.73 26.57 12.20
CA LEU A 141 -11.29 26.47 11.99
C LEU A 141 -10.88 26.99 10.61
N GLN A 142 -11.64 26.66 9.56
CA GLN A 142 -11.43 27.19 8.21
C GLN A 142 -11.53 28.72 8.18
N GLN A 143 -12.52 29.30 8.88
CA GLN A 143 -12.65 30.74 9.00
C GLN A 143 -11.42 31.36 9.70
N LYS A 144 -10.96 30.78 10.81
CA LYS A 144 -9.75 31.26 11.51
C LYS A 144 -8.51 31.23 10.62
N ILE A 145 -8.33 30.17 9.83
CA ILE A 145 -7.24 30.06 8.86
C ILE A 145 -7.33 31.19 7.84
N GLN A 146 -8.51 31.41 7.26
CA GLN A 146 -8.71 32.48 6.27
C GLN A 146 -8.43 33.87 6.85
N GLU A 147 -8.90 34.15 8.06
CA GLU A 147 -8.63 35.42 8.75
C GLU A 147 -7.14 35.61 9.04
N SER A 148 -6.44 34.53 9.44
CA SER A 148 -4.99 34.56 9.68
C SER A 148 -4.21 34.84 8.39
N CYS A 149 -4.55 34.14 7.29
CA CYS A 149 -3.94 34.37 5.98
C CYS A 149 -4.16 35.81 5.50
N GLN A 150 -5.36 36.37 5.69
CA GLN A 150 -5.63 37.77 5.34
C GLN A 150 -4.81 38.76 6.18
N LYS A 151 -4.60 38.48 7.48
CA LYS A 151 -3.74 39.28 8.34
C LYS A 151 -2.28 39.20 7.90
N GLN A 152 -1.79 38.01 7.57
CA GLN A 152 -0.44 37.80 7.05
C GLN A 152 -0.21 38.60 5.76
N VAL A 153 -1.10 38.50 4.77
CA VAL A 153 -0.98 39.26 3.52
C VAL A 153 -0.99 40.79 3.77
N LYS A 154 -1.81 41.27 4.71
CA LYS A 154 -1.83 42.70 5.09
C LYS A 154 -0.53 43.12 5.77
N LEU A 155 0.05 42.26 6.62
CA LEU A 155 1.34 42.51 7.28
C LEU A 155 2.49 42.50 6.27
N GLU A 156 2.54 41.53 5.36
CA GLU A 156 3.53 41.47 4.28
C GLU A 156 3.47 42.71 3.37
N LYS A 157 2.26 43.17 2.99
CA LYS A 157 2.09 44.40 2.22
C LYS A 157 2.60 45.64 2.98
N LYS A 158 2.33 45.73 4.28
CA LYS A 158 2.84 46.83 5.12
C LYS A 158 4.36 46.79 5.29
N LEU A 159 4.96 45.60 5.39
CA LEU A 159 6.41 45.43 5.46
C LEU A 159 7.10 45.83 4.15
N LYS A 160 6.52 45.47 3.00
CA LYS A 160 7.00 45.89 1.68
C LYS A 160 6.91 47.41 1.49
N LEU A 161 5.82 48.04 1.93
CA LEU A 161 5.63 49.49 1.86
C LEU A 161 6.57 50.29 2.80
N ARG A 162 7.08 49.66 3.86
CA ARG A 162 8.01 50.30 4.82
C ARG A 162 9.47 50.23 4.39
N GLY A 163 9.78 49.66 3.22
CA GLY A 163 11.14 49.59 2.68
C GLY A 163 12.10 48.67 3.44
N LEU A 164 11.60 47.82 4.35
CA LEU A 164 12.40 46.92 5.18
C LEU A 164 12.71 45.57 4.51
N SER A 165 12.63 45.50 3.18
CA SER A 165 13.03 44.32 2.42
C SER A 165 13.95 44.76 1.28
N ALA A 166 15.17 45.13 1.62
CA ALA A 166 16.28 45.14 0.67
C ALA A 166 16.72 43.68 0.44
N LYS A 167 16.98 43.36 -0.82
CA LYS A 167 17.39 42.04 -1.32
C LYS A 167 18.67 41.56 -0.63
N GLU A 168 18.70 40.28 -0.26
CA GLU A 168 19.82 39.31 -0.32
C GLU A 168 19.21 37.95 0.12
N SER A 169 19.12 36.95 -0.76
CA SER A 169 20.02 35.78 -0.78
C SER A 169 20.37 35.26 0.61
N GLY A 170 19.86 34.07 0.95
CA GLY A 170 20.24 33.31 2.14
C GLY A 170 19.11 33.14 3.14
N GLU A 171 18.64 31.88 3.26
CA GLU A 171 18.17 31.24 4.49
C GLU A 171 17.13 31.98 5.35
N LEU A 172 15.87 31.53 5.24
CA LEU A 172 14.94 31.43 6.36
C LEU A 172 14.04 30.20 6.12
N GLU A 173 14.65 29.04 6.26
CA GLU A 173 14.08 27.90 7.00
C GLU A 173 13.56 28.42 8.36
N ASP A 174 12.45 28.03 8.96
CA ASP A 174 11.55 26.90 8.80
C ASP A 174 10.29 27.22 9.65
N LYS A 175 9.15 26.65 9.26
CA LYS A 175 7.92 26.32 10.04
C LYS A 175 6.71 26.28 9.12
N ASN A 176 6.85 25.48 8.06
CA ASN A 176 5.74 24.76 7.49
C ASN A 176 6.35 23.50 6.88
N GLU A 177 6.31 22.41 7.64
CA GLU A 177 6.76 21.06 7.25
C GLU A 177 5.83 20.43 6.16
N PHE A 178 5.18 21.29 5.39
CA PHE A 178 4.47 21.07 4.14
C PHE A 178 4.98 22.12 3.15
N PHE A 179 6.28 22.07 2.83
CA PHE A 179 6.92 22.95 1.86
C PHE A 179 6.06 23.08 0.60
N SER A 180 5.81 24.33 0.18
CA SER A 180 5.40 24.65 -1.19
C SER A 180 6.47 24.12 -2.13
N VAL A 181 6.34 22.85 -2.54
CA VAL A 181 7.17 22.24 -3.58
C VAL A 181 6.85 23.00 -4.86
N GLU A 182 7.75 23.88 -5.26
CA GLU A 182 7.63 24.60 -6.53
C GLU A 182 8.01 23.68 -7.68
N LEU A 183 7.23 23.69 -8.76
CA LEU A 183 7.50 22.91 -9.97
C LEU A 183 8.65 23.54 -10.74
N THR A 184 9.87 23.10 -10.45
CA THR A 184 11.10 23.57 -11.13
C THR A 184 11.75 22.46 -11.96
N PRO A 185 12.49 22.80 -13.03
CA PRO A 185 13.28 21.81 -13.77
C PRO A 185 14.28 21.05 -12.90
N ASP A 186 14.87 21.71 -11.91
CA ASP A 186 15.81 21.08 -10.96
C ASP A 186 15.10 20.06 -10.07
N PHE A 187 13.90 20.38 -9.59
CA PHE A 187 13.09 19.44 -8.83
C PHE A 187 12.67 18.23 -9.68
N PHE A 188 12.31 18.44 -10.95
CA PHE A 188 12.04 17.31 -11.83
C PHE A 188 13.31 16.48 -12.09
N THR A 189 14.46 17.12 -12.25
CA THR A 189 15.76 16.44 -12.43
C THR A 189 16.09 15.55 -11.23
N SER A 190 15.85 16.01 -9.99
CA SER A 190 16.07 15.17 -8.82
C SER A 190 15.14 13.95 -8.78
N VAL A 191 13.88 14.09 -9.21
CA VAL A 191 12.94 12.97 -9.31
C VAL A 191 13.32 11.99 -10.44
N VAL A 192 13.90 12.49 -11.54
CA VAL A 192 14.52 11.63 -12.59
C VAL A 192 15.69 10.84 -12.01
N ASP A 193 16.54 11.47 -11.21
CA ASP A 193 17.66 10.79 -10.54
C ASP A 193 17.18 9.74 -9.52
N ASP A 194 16.13 10.02 -8.76
CA ASP A 194 15.50 9.06 -7.85
C ASP A 194 14.93 7.84 -8.60
N ALA A 195 14.31 8.07 -9.77
CA ALA A 195 13.81 6.99 -10.61
C ALA A 195 14.96 6.15 -11.19
N TYR A 196 16.04 6.78 -11.66
CA TYR A 196 17.24 6.08 -12.11
C TYR A 196 17.88 5.25 -11.00
N LYS A 197 18.01 5.83 -9.80
CA LYS A 197 18.52 5.13 -8.62
C LYS A 197 17.63 3.94 -8.25
N ALA A 198 16.31 4.08 -8.32
CA ALA A 198 15.38 2.99 -8.05
C ALA A 198 15.48 1.84 -9.07
N ILE A 199 15.74 2.15 -10.35
CA ILE A 199 16.04 1.14 -11.38
C ILE A 199 17.32 0.39 -11.03
N HIS A 200 18.38 1.12 -10.68
CA HIS A 200 19.65 0.53 -10.26
C HIS A 200 19.52 -0.31 -8.99
N ASP A 201 18.75 0.15 -8.00
CA ASP A 201 18.56 -0.55 -6.74
C ASP A 201 17.71 -1.81 -6.90
N PHE A 202 16.72 -1.82 -7.80
CA PHE A 202 15.95 -3.02 -8.13
C PHE A 202 16.71 -4.00 -9.03
N SER A 203 17.65 -3.54 -9.86
CA SER A 203 18.47 -4.43 -10.68
C SER A 203 19.34 -5.36 -9.82
N LYS A 204 19.77 -4.92 -8.62
CA LYS A 204 20.55 -5.72 -7.67
C LYS A 204 19.83 -7.00 -7.21
N PRO A 205 18.64 -6.97 -6.58
CA PRO A 205 17.92 -8.19 -6.21
C PRO A 205 17.54 -9.02 -7.44
N LEU A 206 17.21 -8.41 -8.58
CA LEU A 206 16.95 -9.16 -9.81
C LEU A 206 18.15 -10.00 -10.25
N ILE A 207 19.34 -9.39 -10.33
CA ILE A 207 20.59 -10.07 -10.68
C ILE A 207 20.95 -11.12 -9.62
N ASN A 208 20.71 -10.84 -8.34
CA ASN A 208 20.98 -11.80 -7.27
C ASN A 208 20.07 -13.03 -7.36
N MET A 209 18.79 -12.86 -7.72
CA MET A 209 17.89 -13.99 -7.98
C MET A 209 18.34 -14.80 -9.19
N MET A 210 18.80 -14.15 -10.27
CA MET A 210 19.38 -14.84 -11.43
C MET A 210 20.62 -15.66 -11.04
N LYS A 211 21.53 -15.10 -10.24
CA LYS A 211 22.71 -15.83 -9.73
C LYS A 211 22.33 -17.02 -8.86
N ALA A 212 21.39 -16.84 -7.94
CA ALA A 212 20.90 -17.90 -7.05
C ALA A 212 20.24 -19.03 -7.84
N ALA A 213 19.57 -18.71 -8.94
CA ALA A 213 18.97 -19.67 -9.86
C ALA A 213 19.97 -20.29 -10.87
N GLY A 214 21.27 -20.00 -10.75
CA GLY A 214 22.30 -20.58 -11.61
C GLY A 214 22.33 -20.05 -13.04
N TRP A 215 21.80 -18.85 -13.29
CA TRP A 215 21.82 -18.25 -14.64
C TRP A 215 23.22 -17.83 -15.04
N ASP A 216 23.55 -18.04 -16.32
CA ASP A 216 24.69 -17.38 -16.95
C ASP A 216 24.31 -15.92 -17.25
N LEU A 217 24.85 -15.01 -16.44
CA LEU A 217 24.60 -13.57 -16.59
C LEU A 217 25.14 -12.99 -17.89
N ASP A 218 26.19 -13.59 -18.48
CA ASP A 218 26.74 -13.14 -19.75
C ASP A 218 25.77 -13.50 -20.88
N ALA A 219 25.29 -14.75 -20.91
CA ALA A 219 24.27 -15.19 -21.84
C ALA A 219 22.96 -14.41 -21.66
N ALA A 220 22.54 -14.15 -20.41
CA ALA A 220 21.34 -13.38 -20.11
C ALA A 220 21.46 -11.93 -20.60
N ALA A 221 22.58 -11.24 -20.34
CA ALA A 221 22.80 -9.87 -20.84
C ALA A 221 22.81 -9.81 -22.37
N ASN A 222 23.45 -10.78 -23.04
CA ASN A 222 23.45 -10.89 -24.50
C ASN A 222 22.07 -11.23 -25.07
N SER A 223 21.22 -11.95 -24.33
CA SER A 223 19.83 -12.21 -24.73
C SER A 223 18.95 -10.95 -24.64
N VAL A 224 19.31 -10.00 -23.78
CA VAL A 224 18.56 -8.74 -23.62
C VAL A 224 18.98 -7.73 -24.68
N GLU A 225 20.29 -7.52 -24.84
CA GLU A 225 20.85 -6.62 -25.85
C GLU A 225 21.99 -7.32 -26.61
N PRO A 226 21.69 -8.03 -27.72
CA PRO A 226 22.67 -8.88 -28.43
C PRO A 226 23.74 -8.09 -29.19
N SER A 227 23.49 -6.82 -29.47
CA SER A 227 24.36 -5.95 -30.28
C SER A 227 25.40 -5.17 -29.47
N VAL A 228 25.36 -5.25 -28.13
CA VAL A 228 26.19 -4.41 -27.25
C VAL A 228 27.47 -5.14 -26.85
N VAL A 229 28.60 -4.51 -27.16
CA VAL A 229 29.93 -4.95 -26.68
C VAL A 229 30.28 -4.15 -25.43
N TYR A 230 30.31 -4.83 -24.29
CA TYR A 230 30.61 -4.23 -22.99
C TYR A 230 32.12 -4.07 -22.78
N ALA A 231 32.56 -2.87 -22.39
CA ALA A 231 33.96 -2.52 -22.14
C ALA A 231 34.52 -3.25 -20.92
N LYS A 232 33.70 -3.44 -19.87
CA LYS A 232 34.05 -4.24 -18.68
C LYS A 232 32.96 -5.27 -18.45
N ARG A 233 33.33 -6.46 -17.95
CA ARG A 233 32.36 -7.51 -17.57
C ARG A 233 31.29 -6.99 -16.60
N ALA A 234 31.69 -6.13 -15.65
CA ALA A 234 30.79 -5.50 -14.69
C ALA A 234 29.73 -4.57 -15.33
N HIS A 235 29.94 -4.09 -16.56
CA HIS A 235 28.98 -3.22 -17.27
C HIS A 235 27.76 -3.98 -17.80
N LYS A 236 27.79 -5.31 -17.85
CA LYS A 236 26.62 -6.12 -18.24
C LYS A 236 25.40 -5.89 -17.35
N LYS A 237 25.58 -5.34 -16.14
CA LYS A 237 24.47 -4.88 -15.28
C LYS A 237 23.54 -3.88 -15.99
N TYR A 238 24.08 -3.05 -16.89
CA TYR A 238 23.32 -2.03 -17.62
C TYR A 238 22.33 -2.66 -18.61
N ALA A 239 22.54 -3.91 -19.05
CA ALA A 239 21.55 -4.66 -19.84
C ALA A 239 20.25 -4.84 -19.06
N PHE A 240 20.36 -5.26 -17.79
CA PHE A 240 19.20 -5.50 -16.94
C PHE A 240 18.54 -4.19 -16.51
N GLU A 241 19.32 -3.15 -16.21
CA GLU A 241 18.78 -1.81 -15.94
C GLU A 241 18.02 -1.25 -17.15
N SER A 242 18.56 -1.41 -18.36
CA SER A 242 17.90 -1.03 -19.62
C SER A 242 16.59 -1.79 -19.84
N LEU A 243 16.57 -3.10 -19.59
CA LEU A 243 15.35 -3.91 -19.68
C LEU A 243 14.27 -3.42 -18.69
N ILE A 244 14.65 -3.22 -17.43
CA ILE A 244 13.75 -2.70 -16.40
C ILE A 244 13.20 -1.34 -16.84
N CYS A 245 14.09 -0.43 -17.25
CA CYS A 245 13.74 0.90 -17.73
C CYS A 245 12.71 0.83 -18.87
N LYS A 246 13.01 0.09 -19.95
CA LYS A 246 12.13 -0.05 -21.12
C LYS A 246 10.74 -0.56 -20.75
N ARG A 247 10.66 -1.55 -19.84
CA ARG A 247 9.39 -2.13 -19.37
C ARG A 247 8.62 -1.16 -18.46
N MET A 248 9.30 -0.46 -17.56
CA MET A 248 8.69 0.50 -16.64
C MET A 248 8.17 1.74 -17.38
N PHE A 249 8.93 2.29 -18.33
CA PHE A 249 8.57 3.49 -19.10
C PHE A 249 7.62 3.24 -20.29
N SER A 250 7.27 2.00 -20.60
CA SER A 250 6.23 1.68 -21.60
C SER A 250 4.92 2.41 -21.27
N GLY A 251 4.41 3.22 -22.20
CA GLY A 251 3.17 4.00 -22.01
C GLY A 251 3.34 5.29 -21.20
N PHE A 252 4.56 5.78 -20.97
CA PHE A 252 4.78 7.02 -20.20
C PHE A 252 4.17 8.27 -20.87
N GLN A 253 3.97 8.26 -22.19
CA GLN A 253 3.32 9.35 -22.93
C GLN A 253 1.79 9.36 -22.76
N GLU A 254 1.22 8.30 -22.20
CA GLU A 254 -0.21 8.11 -22.01
C GLU A 254 -0.61 8.46 -20.58
N GLU A 255 -1.77 9.09 -20.41
CA GLU A 255 -2.26 9.45 -19.08
C GLU A 255 -2.33 8.21 -18.17
N SER A 256 -1.62 8.27 -17.03
CA SER A 256 -1.58 7.17 -16.07
C SER A 256 -1.17 5.82 -16.68
N PHE A 257 -0.27 5.83 -17.67
CA PHE A 257 0.22 4.64 -18.36
C PHE A 257 -0.91 3.81 -19.01
N SER A 258 -1.99 4.47 -19.44
CA SER A 258 -3.20 3.84 -19.98
C SER A 258 -3.93 2.90 -19.01
N VAL A 259 -3.66 3.01 -17.71
CA VAL A 259 -4.44 2.30 -16.68
C VAL A 259 -5.85 2.87 -16.70
N LYS A 260 -6.84 2.03 -16.98
CA LYS A 260 -8.25 2.43 -17.05
C LYS A 260 -8.68 3.01 -15.71
N SER A 261 -9.09 4.27 -15.74
CA SER A 261 -9.69 4.98 -14.63
C SER A 261 -11.13 5.28 -15.03
N ASP A 262 -12.08 4.90 -14.18
CA ASP A 262 -13.51 5.23 -14.37
C ASP A 262 -13.80 6.73 -14.19
N ASN A 263 -12.78 7.53 -13.85
CA ASN A 263 -12.91 8.96 -13.58
C ASN A 263 -12.64 9.84 -14.81
N LEU A 264 -13.20 11.05 -14.75
CA LEU A 264 -12.95 12.17 -15.68
C LEU A 264 -11.43 12.45 -15.84
N PRO A 265 -11.03 13.08 -16.96
CA PRO A 265 -9.64 13.50 -17.19
C PRO A 265 -9.09 14.29 -16.00
N VAL A 266 -7.92 13.89 -15.51
CA VAL A 266 -7.30 14.51 -14.33
C VAL A 266 -6.70 15.86 -14.73
N SER A 267 -6.99 16.93 -13.99
CA SER A 267 -6.34 18.23 -14.23
C SER A 267 -4.85 18.19 -13.86
N LYS A 268 -4.06 19.15 -14.34
CA LYS A 268 -2.62 19.26 -14.01
C LYS A 268 -2.39 19.35 -12.50
N GLU A 269 -3.24 20.11 -11.81
CA GLU A 269 -3.26 20.24 -10.36
C GLU A 269 -3.58 18.89 -9.69
N GLY A 270 -4.50 18.12 -10.28
CA GLY A 270 -4.81 16.76 -9.84
C GLY A 270 -3.59 15.82 -9.86
N PHE A 271 -2.74 15.90 -10.90
CA PHE A 271 -1.49 15.12 -10.93
C PHE A 271 -0.52 15.54 -9.83
N PHE A 272 -0.38 16.84 -9.58
CA PHE A 272 0.50 17.34 -8.54
C PHE A 272 0.01 16.95 -7.14
N HIS A 273 -1.30 17.02 -6.89
CA HIS A 273 -1.89 16.53 -5.64
C HIS A 273 -1.67 15.03 -5.44
N GLN A 274 -1.80 14.22 -6.50
CA GLN A 274 -1.48 12.79 -6.45
C GLN A 274 0.01 12.55 -6.14
N TYR A 275 0.92 13.35 -6.72
CA TYR A 275 2.35 13.31 -6.40
C TYR A 275 2.59 13.58 -4.91
N LEU A 276 2.03 14.67 -4.38
CA LEU A 276 2.18 15.08 -2.98
C LEU A 276 1.60 14.04 -2.00
N ALA A 277 0.47 13.43 -2.34
CA ALA A 277 -0.17 12.42 -1.50
C ALA A 277 0.66 11.13 -1.41
N ILE A 278 1.27 10.70 -2.51
CA ILE A 278 1.99 9.42 -2.58
C ILE A 278 3.44 9.55 -2.11
N ARG A 279 4.10 10.71 -2.28
CA ARG A 279 5.55 10.84 -2.07
C ARG A 279 5.99 10.43 -0.65
N THR A 280 5.20 10.73 0.37
CA THR A 280 5.52 10.48 1.78
C THR A 280 5.09 9.10 2.29
N MET A 281 4.27 8.35 1.54
CA MET A 281 3.73 7.06 1.99
C MET A 281 4.63 5.89 1.58
N GLU A 282 4.74 4.85 2.40
CA GLU A 282 5.44 3.63 1.99
C GLU A 282 4.68 2.90 0.87
N PRO A 283 5.36 2.39 -0.18
CA PRO A 283 4.70 1.76 -1.33
C PRO A 283 3.74 0.62 -0.96
N LEU A 284 4.12 -0.17 0.04
CA LEU A 284 3.32 -1.31 0.51
C LEU A 284 2.05 -0.85 1.23
N ASP A 285 2.11 0.25 1.96
CA ASP A 285 0.95 0.80 2.69
C ASP A 285 -0.09 1.35 1.70
N ILE A 286 0.35 2.01 0.63
CA ILE A 286 -0.54 2.54 -0.42
C ILE A 286 -1.36 1.41 -1.05
N VAL A 287 -0.69 0.33 -1.49
CA VAL A 287 -1.37 -0.81 -2.12
C VAL A 287 -2.12 -1.67 -1.11
N SER A 288 -1.79 -1.62 0.19
CA SER A 288 -2.54 -2.31 1.23
C SER A 288 -3.85 -1.59 1.59
N GLN A 289 -3.87 -0.26 1.53
CA GLN A 289 -5.08 0.53 1.77
C GLN A 289 -6.10 0.38 0.64
N ASN A 290 -5.63 0.41 -0.62
CA ASN A 290 -6.48 0.22 -1.78
C ASN A 290 -5.72 -0.50 -2.92
N PRO A 291 -5.78 -1.85 -2.96
CA PRO A 291 -5.13 -2.67 -3.99
C PRO A 291 -5.60 -2.35 -5.42
N ASP A 292 -6.85 -1.91 -5.58
CA ASP A 292 -7.45 -1.63 -6.88
C ASP A 292 -7.36 -0.16 -7.30
N SER A 293 -6.66 0.67 -6.53
CA SER A 293 -6.31 2.03 -6.92
C SER A 293 -5.55 2.06 -8.26
N ILE A 294 -5.55 3.20 -8.95
CA ILE A 294 -4.82 3.37 -10.22
C ILE A 294 -3.32 3.04 -10.02
N PHE A 295 -2.74 3.40 -8.87
CA PHE A 295 -1.37 3.04 -8.52
C PHE A 295 -1.20 1.53 -8.30
N GLY A 296 -2.12 0.86 -7.60
CA GLY A 296 -2.12 -0.59 -7.43
C GLY A 296 -2.21 -1.33 -8.77
N GLN A 297 -3.13 -0.92 -9.63
CA GLN A 297 -3.27 -1.42 -11.01
C GLN A 297 -1.99 -1.21 -11.83
N PHE A 298 -1.37 -0.03 -11.75
CA PHE A 298 -0.08 0.24 -12.37
C PHE A 298 0.99 -0.73 -11.87
N CYS A 299 1.12 -0.93 -10.55
CA CYS A 299 2.08 -1.85 -9.96
C CYS A 299 1.88 -3.29 -10.45
N ARG A 300 0.62 -3.77 -10.53
CA ARG A 300 0.30 -5.12 -11.04
C ARG A 300 0.71 -5.26 -12.50
N SER A 301 0.27 -4.33 -13.35
CA SER A 301 0.59 -4.32 -14.78
C SER A 301 2.11 -4.30 -15.02
N LYS A 302 2.83 -3.41 -14.31
CA LYS A 302 4.27 -3.28 -14.43
C LYS A 302 5.05 -4.49 -13.92
N TYR A 303 4.63 -5.09 -12.81
CA TYR A 303 5.29 -6.29 -12.30
C TYR A 303 5.26 -7.42 -13.33
N LEU A 304 4.10 -7.66 -13.95
CA LEU A 304 3.90 -8.75 -14.91
C LEU A 304 4.70 -8.59 -16.20
N VAL A 305 5.09 -7.37 -16.58
CA VAL A 305 5.93 -7.08 -17.76
C VAL A 305 7.42 -6.96 -17.43
N VAL A 306 7.79 -6.52 -16.22
CA VAL A 306 9.19 -6.49 -15.77
C VAL A 306 9.67 -7.90 -15.43
N VAL A 307 8.85 -8.67 -14.71
CA VAL A 307 9.20 -10.01 -14.24
C VAL A 307 8.45 -11.04 -15.10
N HIS A 308 9.16 -11.62 -16.06
CA HIS A 308 8.66 -12.65 -16.97
C HIS A 308 8.33 -13.95 -16.22
N PRO A 309 7.30 -14.72 -16.62
CA PRO A 309 6.97 -16.01 -15.99
C PRO A 309 8.16 -16.97 -15.84
N LYS A 310 9.02 -17.06 -16.87
CA LYS A 310 10.26 -17.87 -16.82
C LYS A 310 11.25 -17.40 -15.76
N MET A 311 11.29 -16.09 -15.47
CA MET A 311 12.11 -15.56 -14.36
C MET A 311 11.51 -16.00 -13.02
N GLU A 312 10.21 -15.81 -12.80
CA GLU A 312 9.55 -16.22 -11.54
C GLU A 312 9.68 -17.73 -11.28
N ALA A 313 9.41 -18.55 -12.29
CA ALA A 313 9.56 -20.00 -12.18
C ALA A 313 11.01 -20.40 -11.82
N SER A 314 12.00 -19.66 -12.32
CA SER A 314 13.40 -19.91 -11.99
C SER A 314 13.81 -19.35 -10.63
N PHE A 315 13.20 -18.26 -10.18
CA PHE A 315 13.54 -17.56 -8.93
C PHE A 315 12.87 -18.21 -7.71
N PHE A 316 11.66 -18.72 -7.88
CA PHE A 316 10.79 -19.20 -6.80
C PHE A 316 10.35 -20.65 -6.96
N GLU A 317 10.73 -21.32 -8.06
CA GLU A 317 10.32 -22.71 -8.39
C GLU A 317 8.81 -22.91 -8.61
N ASN A 318 8.02 -21.83 -8.56
CA ASN A 318 6.59 -21.82 -8.79
C ASN A 318 6.14 -20.47 -9.38
N LEU A 319 4.85 -20.32 -9.65
CA LEU A 319 4.23 -19.09 -10.16
C LEU A 319 3.22 -18.49 -9.17
N ASP A 320 3.30 -18.86 -7.89
CA ASP A 320 2.29 -18.48 -6.90
C ASP A 320 2.25 -16.96 -6.70
N GLN A 321 3.43 -16.33 -6.66
CA GLN A 321 3.54 -14.88 -6.59
C GLN A 321 2.88 -14.20 -7.80
N ARG A 322 3.14 -14.72 -9.01
CA ARG A 322 2.53 -14.22 -10.24
C ARG A 322 1.01 -14.35 -10.21
N ASN A 323 0.52 -15.52 -9.86
CA ASN A 323 -0.91 -15.83 -9.80
C ASN A 323 -1.60 -14.92 -8.78
N TYR A 324 -0.97 -14.68 -7.63
CA TYR A 324 -1.47 -13.74 -6.63
C TYR A 324 -1.53 -12.31 -7.15
N VAL A 325 -0.51 -11.83 -7.89
CA VAL A 325 -0.51 -10.50 -8.53
C VAL A 325 -1.57 -10.40 -9.62
N MET A 326 -1.73 -11.44 -10.45
CA MET A 326 -2.78 -11.49 -11.48
C MET A 326 -4.19 -11.50 -10.87
N GLY A 327 -4.36 -12.14 -9.71
CA GLY A 327 -5.59 -12.12 -8.92
C GLY A 327 -5.84 -10.80 -8.18
N GLY A 328 -5.00 -9.80 -8.37
CA GLY A 328 -5.18 -8.46 -7.83
C GLY A 328 -4.42 -8.16 -6.54
N GLY A 329 -3.70 -9.15 -5.99
CA GLY A 329 -2.95 -9.03 -4.74
C GLY A 329 -1.58 -8.37 -4.89
N HIS A 330 -1.02 -7.94 -3.76
CA HIS A 330 0.31 -7.38 -3.65
C HIS A 330 1.14 -8.21 -2.64
N PRO A 331 2.05 -9.09 -3.12
CA PRO A 331 2.85 -9.95 -2.25
C PRO A 331 3.69 -9.16 -1.23
N ARG A 332 3.85 -9.70 -0.02
CA ARG A 332 4.73 -9.11 1.01
C ARG A 332 6.16 -9.63 0.96
N THR A 333 6.59 -10.25 -0.15
CA THR A 333 7.94 -10.79 -0.29
C THR A 333 8.99 -9.67 -0.42
N PRO A 334 10.24 -9.87 0.04
CA PRO A 334 11.29 -8.85 -0.09
C PRO A 334 11.53 -8.43 -1.54
N PHE A 335 11.45 -9.37 -2.48
CA PHE A 335 11.60 -9.10 -3.91
C PHE A 335 10.48 -8.19 -4.45
N TYR A 336 9.22 -8.48 -4.10
CA TYR A 336 8.09 -7.66 -4.52
C TYR A 336 8.09 -6.28 -3.85
N GLN A 337 8.49 -6.17 -2.58
CA GLN A 337 8.66 -4.89 -1.90
C GLN A 337 9.75 -4.02 -2.55
N ALA A 338 10.87 -4.62 -2.98
CA ALA A 338 11.89 -3.91 -3.75
C ALA A 338 11.32 -3.42 -5.11
N PHE A 339 10.50 -4.25 -5.77
CA PHE A 339 9.79 -3.84 -6.99
C PHE A 339 8.82 -2.67 -6.73
N LEU A 340 8.07 -2.68 -5.63
CA LEU A 340 7.14 -1.59 -5.31
C LEU A 340 7.85 -0.25 -5.11
N LYS A 341 9.07 -0.25 -4.55
CA LYS A 341 9.90 0.96 -4.45
C LYS A 341 10.24 1.53 -5.82
N LEU A 342 10.66 0.67 -6.76
CA LEU A 342 10.86 1.04 -8.16
C LEU A 342 9.57 1.57 -8.80
N ALA A 343 8.46 0.87 -8.62
CA ALA A 343 7.17 1.28 -9.18
C ALA A 343 6.73 2.64 -8.65
N LYS A 344 6.86 2.90 -7.35
CA LYS A 344 6.57 4.20 -6.73
C LYS A 344 7.42 5.32 -7.34
N SER A 345 8.73 5.15 -7.48
CA SER A 345 9.60 6.20 -8.04
C SER A 345 9.23 6.55 -9.48
N ILE A 346 8.98 5.55 -10.33
CA ILE A 346 8.54 5.77 -11.72
C ILE A 346 7.15 6.44 -11.76
N TRP A 347 6.24 6.02 -10.88
CA TRP A 347 4.90 6.60 -10.78
C TRP A 347 4.95 8.08 -10.38
N LEU A 348 5.75 8.42 -9.37
CA LEU A 348 5.97 9.79 -8.92
C LEU A 348 6.54 10.66 -10.05
N LEU A 349 7.55 10.16 -10.75
CA LEU A 349 8.11 10.84 -11.93
C LEU A 349 7.04 11.14 -12.98
N HIS A 350 6.17 10.17 -13.27
CA HIS A 350 5.06 10.38 -14.20
C HIS A 350 4.04 11.40 -13.67
N ARG A 351 3.63 11.33 -12.40
CA ARG A 351 2.70 12.31 -11.82
C ARG A 351 3.27 13.72 -11.96
N LEU A 352 4.54 13.87 -11.63
CA LEU A 352 5.22 15.15 -11.72
C LEU A 352 5.34 15.63 -13.18
N ALA A 353 5.65 14.75 -14.13
CA ALA A 353 5.75 15.08 -15.55
C ALA A 353 4.45 15.70 -16.12
N TYR A 354 3.30 15.20 -15.63
CA TYR A 354 1.97 15.65 -16.04
C TYR A 354 1.45 16.87 -15.29
N SER A 355 2.11 17.30 -14.20
CA SER A 355 1.77 18.54 -13.50
C SER A 355 2.38 19.79 -14.12
N PHE A 356 3.40 19.66 -14.98
CA PHE A 356 4.00 20.81 -15.68
C PHE A 356 3.08 21.37 -16.78
N ASP A 357 3.23 22.67 -17.07
CA ASP A 357 2.61 23.34 -18.20
C ASP A 357 3.65 24.10 -19.04
N PRO A 358 3.95 23.67 -20.28
CA PRO A 358 3.45 22.45 -20.94
C PRO A 358 3.96 21.18 -20.28
N LYS A 359 3.25 20.06 -20.47
CA LYS A 359 3.65 18.74 -19.93
C LYS A 359 5.07 18.38 -20.35
N VAL A 360 5.79 17.72 -19.45
CA VAL A 360 7.14 17.22 -19.75
C VAL A 360 7.06 16.18 -20.85
N ARG A 361 7.96 16.28 -21.84
CA ARG A 361 8.05 15.32 -22.94
C ARG A 361 9.18 14.35 -22.64
N VAL A 362 8.89 13.06 -22.71
CA VAL A 362 9.92 12.01 -22.64
C VAL A 362 10.44 11.71 -24.05
N PHE A 363 11.74 11.53 -24.20
CA PHE A 363 12.38 11.06 -25.43
C PHE A 363 13.33 9.90 -25.16
N GLN A 364 13.46 9.01 -26.14
CA GLN A 364 14.22 7.77 -26.05
C GLN A 364 15.01 7.58 -27.34
N PHE A 365 16.17 6.93 -27.23
CA PHE A 365 17.02 6.61 -28.37
C PHE A 365 17.18 5.11 -28.54
N ASN A 366 17.28 4.68 -29.79
CA ASN A 366 17.44 3.27 -30.12
C ASN A 366 18.93 2.88 -30.11
N PRO A 367 19.24 1.61 -29.84
CA PRO A 367 20.57 1.06 -30.13
C PRO A 367 21.02 1.40 -31.55
N GLY A 368 22.26 1.84 -31.70
CA GLY A 368 22.87 2.26 -32.96
C GLY A 368 22.73 3.74 -33.31
N SER A 369 21.93 4.53 -32.58
CA SER A 369 21.85 5.99 -32.75
C SER A 369 23.20 6.66 -32.48
N GLU A 370 23.50 7.74 -33.21
CA GLU A 370 24.69 8.56 -32.98
C GLU A 370 24.61 9.25 -31.62
N PHE A 371 25.73 9.26 -30.89
CA PHE A 371 25.80 9.96 -29.61
C PHE A 371 25.77 11.47 -29.81
N SER A 372 24.98 12.16 -28.99
CA SER A 372 24.92 13.61 -28.95
C SER A 372 25.04 14.08 -27.51
N GLU A 373 26.15 14.75 -27.18
CA GLU A 373 26.40 15.31 -25.84
C GLU A 373 25.32 16.30 -25.40
N VAL A 374 24.54 16.87 -26.32
CA VAL A 374 23.44 17.79 -25.98
C VAL A 374 22.24 17.03 -25.39
N TYR A 375 21.97 15.81 -25.87
CA TYR A 375 20.77 15.04 -25.51
C TYR A 375 21.06 13.78 -24.70
N MET A 376 22.33 13.40 -24.58
CA MET A 376 22.74 12.12 -24.01
C MET A 376 23.94 12.30 -23.09
N GLU A 377 23.95 11.54 -21.99
CA GLU A 377 25.11 11.38 -21.13
C GLU A 377 25.52 9.91 -21.06
N SER A 378 26.84 9.65 -21.03
CA SER A 378 27.35 8.29 -20.86
C SER A 378 27.25 7.86 -19.40
N VAL A 379 26.71 6.67 -19.14
CA VAL A 379 26.73 6.05 -17.80
C VAL A 379 28.13 5.60 -17.36
N VAL A 380 29.08 5.54 -18.30
CA VAL A 380 30.49 5.23 -18.04
C VAL A 380 31.27 6.54 -18.02
N LYS A 381 31.60 7.01 -16.81
CA LYS A 381 32.49 8.14 -16.59
C LYS A 381 33.93 7.64 -16.79
N ASN A 382 34.72 8.24 -17.69
CA ASN A 382 36.13 7.90 -18.01
C ASN A 382 36.36 6.81 -19.07
N ALA A 383 35.47 6.66 -20.05
CA ALA A 383 35.75 5.82 -21.22
C ALA A 383 36.20 6.70 -22.41
N VAL A 384 37.21 6.22 -23.14
CA VAL A 384 37.72 6.85 -24.35
C VAL A 384 37.19 6.10 -25.56
N VAL A 385 36.80 6.87 -26.58
CA VAL A 385 36.36 6.33 -27.87
C VAL A 385 37.57 5.70 -28.55
N ASP A 386 37.42 4.50 -29.10
CA ASP A 386 38.50 3.85 -29.84
C ASP A 386 38.94 4.75 -31.02
N GLU A 387 40.25 4.92 -31.24
CA GLU A 387 40.84 5.94 -32.14
C GLU A 387 40.36 5.85 -33.62
N GLY A 388 39.63 4.79 -33.98
CA GLY A 388 39.07 4.56 -35.32
C GLY A 388 37.62 5.00 -35.53
N ASP A 389 36.84 5.34 -34.49
CA ASP A 389 35.42 5.66 -34.61
C ASP A 389 35.17 7.12 -34.21
N GLN A 390 35.02 8.01 -35.20
CA GLN A 390 34.92 9.46 -34.93
C GLN A 390 33.62 9.86 -34.19
N ASN A 391 32.59 8.99 -34.21
CA ASN A 391 31.31 9.23 -33.55
C ASN A 391 30.85 7.97 -32.77
N PRO A 392 30.94 7.94 -31.43
CA PRO A 392 30.46 6.81 -30.66
C PRO A 392 28.95 6.61 -30.85
N LYS A 393 28.52 5.34 -30.86
CA LYS A 393 27.10 4.99 -31.02
C LYS A 393 26.50 4.50 -29.72
N VAL A 394 25.22 4.76 -29.53
CA VAL A 394 24.43 4.25 -28.41
C VAL A 394 24.37 2.72 -28.51
N GLY A 395 24.87 2.03 -27.50
CA GLY A 395 24.70 0.59 -27.34
C GLY A 395 23.33 0.28 -26.75
N LEU A 396 23.02 0.86 -25.59
CA LEU A 396 21.73 0.73 -24.93
C LEU A 396 21.36 2.00 -24.15
N MET A 397 20.06 2.18 -23.90
CA MET A 397 19.53 3.26 -23.08
C MET A 397 19.22 2.74 -21.68
N VAL A 398 19.77 3.39 -20.65
CA VAL A 398 19.57 3.02 -19.24
C VAL A 398 18.50 3.89 -18.57
N MET A 399 18.35 5.14 -19.01
CA MET A 399 17.29 6.06 -18.56
C MET A 399 16.85 6.95 -19.73
N PRO A 400 15.54 7.16 -19.97
CA PRO A 400 15.09 8.13 -20.96
C PRO A 400 15.51 9.56 -20.62
N GLY A 401 15.52 10.42 -21.64
CA GLY A 401 15.67 11.86 -21.46
C GLY A 401 14.32 12.56 -21.39
N PHE A 402 14.32 13.80 -20.89
CA PHE A 402 13.12 14.60 -20.70
C PHE A 402 13.31 16.04 -21.16
N GLN A 403 12.25 16.64 -21.68
CA GLN A 403 12.22 18.04 -22.10
C GLN A 403 11.14 18.79 -21.32
N ILE A 404 11.57 19.84 -20.61
CA ILE A 404 10.72 20.70 -19.77
C ILE A 404 10.83 22.12 -20.31
N GLY A 405 9.83 22.58 -21.07
CA GLY A 405 9.93 23.85 -21.78
C GLY A 405 11.15 23.87 -22.71
N GLY A 406 12.13 24.74 -22.42
CA GLY A 406 13.40 24.82 -23.15
C GLY A 406 14.55 24.00 -22.56
N THR A 407 14.38 23.41 -21.37
CA THR A 407 15.44 22.67 -20.67
C THR A 407 15.41 21.20 -21.08
N VAL A 408 16.60 20.65 -21.36
CA VAL A 408 16.81 19.23 -21.69
C VAL A 408 17.47 18.54 -20.52
N ILE A 409 16.87 17.44 -20.07
CA ILE A 409 17.48 16.46 -19.18
C ILE A 409 17.94 15.30 -20.07
N GLN A 410 19.25 15.06 -20.07
CA GLN A 410 19.88 14.10 -20.97
C GLN A 410 19.41 12.67 -20.70
N CYS A 411 19.35 11.90 -21.77
CA CYS A 411 19.16 10.46 -21.74
C CYS A 411 20.44 9.79 -21.23
N ARG A 412 20.33 8.82 -20.31
CA ARG A 412 21.50 8.05 -19.83
C ARG A 412 21.71 6.86 -20.75
N VAL A 413 22.85 6.81 -21.43
CA VAL A 413 23.16 5.79 -22.42
C VAL A 413 24.47 5.09 -22.10
N TYR A 414 24.56 3.83 -22.49
CA TYR A 414 25.81 3.09 -22.57
C TYR A 414 26.28 3.13 -24.02
N LEU A 415 27.51 3.53 -24.28
CA LEU A 415 28.04 3.64 -25.64
C LEU A 415 28.77 2.35 -26.05
N SER A 416 28.54 1.93 -27.28
CA SER A 416 29.25 0.83 -27.93
C SER A 416 30.60 1.31 -28.45
N GLY A 417 31.59 0.42 -28.51
CA GLY A 417 32.93 0.74 -29.03
C GLY A 417 33.83 1.52 -28.07
N MET A 418 33.43 1.65 -26.80
CA MET A 418 34.24 2.31 -25.77
C MET A 418 35.34 1.40 -25.21
N LYS A 419 36.55 1.95 -25.00
CA LYS A 419 37.58 1.37 -24.14
C LYS A 419 37.64 2.17 -22.84
N CYS A 420 37.60 1.48 -21.70
CA CYS A 420 37.81 2.16 -20.41
C CYS A 420 39.30 2.37 -20.19
N ILE A 421 39.69 3.57 -19.76
CA ILE A 421 41.00 3.77 -19.14
C ILE A 421 40.88 3.24 -17.71
N ASP A 422 41.81 2.36 -17.31
CA ASP A 422 41.84 1.76 -15.98
C ASP A 422 42.34 2.73 -14.89
#